data_AF-A0A413WWM0-F1
#
_entry.id   AF-A0A413WWM0-F1
#
_cell.length_a   1.000
_cell.length_b   1.000
_cell.length_c   1.000
_cell.angle_alpha   90.00
_cell.angle_beta   90.00
_cell.angle_gamma   90.00
#
_symmetry.space_group_name_H-M   'P 1'
#
loop_
_entity.id
_entity.type
_entity.pdbx_description
1 polymer ?
#
loop_
_entity_poly.entity_id
_entity_poly.type
_entity_poly.pdbx_seq_one_letter_code
_entity_poly.pdbx_strand_id
1 'polypeptide(L)'
;MDPIHESIPHRHAVSRGADLIPSLISHGQIHLAADCSRCCGLCCTALYFSKVEGFPGDKEAGIPCIQLCEDFSCRIHSSLSGRRLKGCINYDCFGAGQTVTEIVFEGKNWRQLPDPEEMFRIFLIELKLHEAMWYLEEAALLRPAAALRPRIHAALTGLEKLAGGSRQNLTEEGIRDTITAANGLLKETISLTLDYAASQTMPSKKGRAPQSARSHSACSRKTPKTNGAGPLRYLGYHFQGADLSAMDFSSSFLIAADLKGCRLFGTCFLGTDLRDADLRGTDLRDAFFLTQMQINAAKGSRDTRLPSWLKMPDHWNSA
;
A
#
# COMPACT_ATOMS: atom_id res chain seq x y z
N MET A 1 11.34 12.21 -44.86
CA MET A 1 11.43 12.73 -43.48
C MET A 1 10.47 11.89 -42.66
N ASP A 2 11.00 10.79 -42.12
CA ASP A 2 10.26 9.84 -41.30
C ASP A 2 10.57 10.10 -39.82
N PRO A 3 9.60 10.03 -38.90
CA PRO A 3 9.85 10.21 -37.48
C PRO A 3 10.45 8.94 -36.86
N ILE A 4 11.45 9.18 -36.02
CA ILE A 4 12.39 8.22 -35.43
C ILE A 4 11.68 7.31 -34.42
N HIS A 5 11.73 6.00 -34.68
CA HIS A 5 11.62 4.95 -33.68
C HIS A 5 12.90 4.97 -32.82
N GLU A 6 12.81 5.39 -31.55
CA GLU A 6 13.87 5.12 -30.57
C GLU A 6 13.43 4.00 -29.62
N SER A 7 14.02 2.84 -29.87
CA SER A 7 14.02 1.65 -29.02
C SER A 7 14.68 1.94 -27.67
N ILE A 8 13.95 1.72 -26.58
CA ILE A 8 14.50 1.73 -25.21
C ILE A 8 15.36 0.46 -25.03
N PRO A 9 16.63 0.57 -24.63
CA PRO A 9 17.49 -0.60 -24.45
C PRO A 9 17.14 -1.33 -23.15
N HIS A 10 16.83 -2.62 -23.26
CA HIS A 10 16.94 -3.58 -22.17
C HIS A 10 18.39 -3.63 -21.68
N ARG A 11 18.67 -3.18 -20.45
CA ARG A 11 19.95 -3.46 -19.78
C ARG A 11 19.79 -4.69 -18.90
N HIS A 12 20.46 -5.77 -19.29
CA HIS A 12 20.78 -6.89 -18.42
C HIS A 12 22.00 -6.57 -17.54
N ALA A 13 21.81 -6.88 -16.26
CA ALA A 13 22.71 -6.98 -15.10
C ALA A 13 24.25 -7.03 -15.30
N VAL A 14 24.95 -6.34 -14.38
CA VAL A 14 26.19 -6.85 -13.77
C VAL A 14 26.11 -6.66 -12.25
N SER A 15 26.46 -7.73 -11.55
CA SER A 15 26.41 -8.03 -10.12
C SER A 15 27.14 -7.07 -9.16
N ARG A 16 26.49 -6.74 -8.05
CA ARG A 16 26.87 -7.04 -6.64
C ARG A 16 25.76 -6.47 -5.73
N GLY A 17 25.39 -7.23 -4.70
CA GLY A 17 24.18 -7.01 -3.90
C GLY A 17 23.97 -5.59 -3.39
N ALA A 18 22.87 -4.98 -3.82
CA ALA A 18 22.15 -3.90 -3.16
C ALA A 18 20.77 -3.86 -3.82
N ASP A 19 19.73 -4.04 -3.02
CA ASP A 19 18.33 -4.10 -3.45
C ASP A 19 17.93 -2.85 -4.25
N LEU A 20 17.12 -3.01 -5.29
CA LEU A 20 16.66 -1.93 -6.19
C LEU A 20 15.50 -1.09 -5.61
N ILE A 21 15.29 -1.13 -4.29
CA ILE A 21 14.20 -0.41 -3.59
C ILE A 21 14.69 0.78 -2.73
N PRO A 22 15.82 0.73 -1.99
CA PRO A 22 16.12 1.83 -1.06
C PRO A 22 16.49 3.17 -1.71
N SER A 23 16.68 3.24 -3.03
CA SER A 23 17.09 4.46 -3.75
C SER A 23 16.01 5.12 -4.61
N LEU A 24 14.78 4.57 -4.65
CA LEU A 24 13.69 5.09 -5.49
C LEU A 24 12.51 5.67 -4.69
N ILE A 25 12.50 5.51 -3.36
CA ILE A 25 11.45 5.99 -2.46
C ILE A 25 12.10 6.61 -1.21
N SER A 26 13.01 7.55 -1.41
CA SER A 26 13.45 8.46 -0.34
C SER A 26 13.48 9.88 -0.88
N HIS A 27 12.37 10.58 -0.77
CA HIS A 27 12.44 12.01 -0.61
C HIS A 27 12.98 12.29 0.81
N GLY A 28 14.08 13.05 0.88
CA GLY A 28 14.62 13.54 2.15
C GLY A 28 15.26 12.50 3.09
N GLN A 29 15.14 12.77 4.40
CA GLN A 29 15.83 12.04 5.49
C GLN A 29 15.03 10.85 6.06
N ILE A 30 13.81 10.61 5.58
CA ILE A 30 12.89 9.60 6.15
C ILE A 30 12.95 8.30 5.33
N HIS A 31 13.18 7.20 6.03
CA HIS A 31 13.22 5.86 5.43
C HIS A 31 11.86 5.15 5.61
N LEU A 32 11.12 4.98 4.52
CA LEU A 32 9.75 4.42 4.54
C LEU A 32 9.68 2.89 4.59
N ALA A 33 10.78 2.17 4.34
CA ALA A 33 10.79 0.72 4.54
C ALA A 33 10.98 0.42 6.04
N ALA A 34 10.09 -0.41 6.61
CA ALA A 34 10.15 -0.73 8.03
C ALA A 34 11.44 -1.47 8.40
N ASP A 35 12.12 -0.97 9.43
CA ASP A 35 13.27 -1.61 10.06
C ASP A 35 12.99 -1.77 11.56
N CYS A 36 12.43 -2.93 11.91
CA CYS A 36 12.07 -3.24 13.30
C CYS A 36 13.29 -3.26 14.24
N SER A 37 14.52 -3.41 13.74
CA SER A 37 15.74 -3.38 14.59
C SER A 37 16.05 -1.99 15.13
N ARG A 38 15.47 -0.95 14.52
CA ARG A 38 15.58 0.45 14.92
C ARG A 38 14.31 0.96 15.60
N CYS A 39 13.43 0.07 16.03
CA CYS A 39 12.17 0.38 16.70
C CYS A 39 12.13 -0.28 18.09
N CYS A 40 11.45 0.35 19.04
CA CYS A 40 11.18 -0.23 20.36
C CYS A 40 9.87 -1.04 20.44
N GLY A 41 9.53 -1.78 19.37
CA GLY A 41 8.38 -2.70 19.37
C GLY A 41 7.01 -1.99 19.43
N LEU A 42 6.89 -0.82 18.78
CA LEU A 42 5.70 0.03 18.86
C LEU A 42 4.44 -0.64 18.29
N CYS A 43 4.52 -1.24 17.10
CA CYS A 43 3.38 -1.97 16.54
C CYS A 43 2.94 -3.16 17.41
N CYS A 44 3.90 -3.79 18.11
CA CYS A 44 3.65 -4.91 19.03
C CYS A 44 3.07 -4.51 20.38
N THR A 45 3.05 -3.21 20.69
CA THR A 45 2.64 -2.70 22.00
C THR A 45 1.46 -1.73 21.86
N ALA A 46 1.63 -0.65 21.09
CA ALA A 46 0.67 0.44 20.93
C ALA A 46 -0.66 0.00 20.29
N LEU A 47 -0.65 -1.04 19.44
CA LEU A 47 -1.83 -1.42 18.66
C LEU A 47 -2.63 -2.53 19.33
N TYR A 48 -3.95 -2.49 19.13
CA TYR A 48 -4.82 -3.62 19.44
C TYR A 48 -4.57 -4.77 18.46
N PHE A 49 -4.65 -6.02 18.95
CA PHE A 49 -4.64 -7.21 18.12
C PHE A 49 -5.88 -8.05 18.36
N SER A 50 -6.43 -8.63 17.29
CA SER A 50 -7.39 -9.71 17.41
C SER A 50 -6.85 -11.02 16.87
N LYS A 51 -7.05 -12.10 17.63
CA LYS A 51 -6.73 -13.46 17.19
C LYS A 51 -7.41 -13.83 15.88
N VAL A 52 -8.63 -13.32 15.63
CA VAL A 52 -9.39 -13.62 14.41
C VAL A 52 -8.76 -13.00 13.15
N GLU A 53 -7.97 -11.95 13.32
CA GLU A 53 -7.21 -11.32 12.23
C GLU A 53 -5.86 -12.02 11.97
N GLY A 54 -5.58 -13.12 12.68
CA GLY A 54 -4.37 -13.92 12.51
C GLY A 54 -3.20 -13.47 13.37
N PHE A 55 -3.46 -12.79 14.49
CA PHE A 55 -2.45 -12.51 15.52
C PHE A 55 -2.33 -13.68 16.53
N PRO A 56 -1.26 -13.75 17.34
CA PRO A 56 -1.06 -14.83 18.31
C PRO A 56 -2.18 -14.99 19.36
N GLY A 57 -2.88 -13.90 19.65
CA GLY A 57 -3.99 -13.82 20.60
C GLY A 57 -4.62 -12.42 20.55
N ASP A 58 -5.73 -12.24 21.27
CA ASP A 58 -6.31 -10.92 21.49
C ASP A 58 -5.43 -10.13 22.47
N LYS A 59 -5.28 -8.83 22.23
CA LYS A 59 -4.43 -7.95 23.04
C LYS A 59 -4.94 -6.52 22.99
N GLU A 60 -5.12 -5.91 24.15
CA GLU A 60 -5.44 -4.48 24.25
C GLU A 60 -4.29 -3.59 23.74
N ALA A 61 -4.63 -2.38 23.28
CA ALA A 61 -3.64 -1.36 22.95
C ALA A 61 -2.82 -0.98 24.19
N GLY A 62 -1.54 -0.64 24.02
CA GLY A 62 -0.61 -0.31 25.11
C GLY A 62 -0.02 -1.53 25.85
N ILE A 63 -0.64 -2.71 25.75
CA ILE A 63 -0.11 -3.95 26.34
C ILE A 63 0.91 -4.59 25.39
N PRO A 64 2.11 -4.99 25.84
CA PRO A 64 3.08 -5.67 24.98
C PRO A 64 2.59 -7.03 24.47
N CYS A 65 2.89 -7.36 23.21
CA CYS A 65 2.67 -8.69 22.66
C CYS A 65 3.40 -9.76 23.49
N ILE A 66 2.76 -10.92 23.69
CA ILE A 66 3.34 -12.07 24.42
C ILE A 66 4.65 -12.60 23.82
N GLN A 67 4.96 -12.25 22.57
CA GLN A 67 6.18 -12.64 21.87
C GLN A 67 7.26 -11.54 21.85
N LEU A 68 6.96 -10.35 22.38
CA LEU A 68 7.89 -9.22 22.43
C LEU A 68 8.89 -9.44 23.57
N CYS A 69 10.17 -9.44 23.23
CA CYS A 69 11.25 -9.64 24.19
C CYS A 69 11.61 -8.34 24.92
N GLU A 70 12.51 -8.44 25.91
CA GLU A 70 12.99 -7.27 26.64
C GLU A 70 13.76 -6.29 25.74
N ASP A 71 14.46 -6.80 24.73
CA ASP A 71 15.19 -6.01 23.71
C ASP A 71 14.30 -5.54 22.55
N PHE A 72 12.97 -5.67 22.68
CA PHE A 72 11.96 -5.33 21.66
C PHE A 72 11.99 -6.19 20.39
N SER A 73 12.81 -7.25 20.35
CA SER A 73 12.74 -8.24 19.27
C SER A 73 11.52 -9.15 19.43
N CYS A 74 11.05 -9.72 18.33
CA CYS A 74 9.99 -10.74 18.36
C CYS A 74 10.61 -12.14 18.37
N ARG A 75 10.37 -12.91 19.44
CA ARG A 75 10.94 -14.26 19.66
C ARG A 75 10.68 -15.23 18.50
N ILE A 76 9.58 -15.03 17.78
CA ILE A 76 9.11 -15.94 16.73
C ILE A 76 9.12 -15.30 15.33
N HIS A 77 9.75 -14.14 15.15
CA HIS A 77 9.68 -13.35 13.91
C HIS A 77 10.06 -14.16 12.66
N SER A 78 11.14 -14.94 12.73
CA SER A 78 11.61 -15.80 11.65
C SER A 78 10.68 -16.98 11.32
N SER A 79 9.69 -17.25 12.17
CA SER A 79 8.76 -18.38 12.04
C SER A 79 7.30 -17.97 11.85
N LEU A 80 7.01 -16.67 11.65
CA LEU A 80 5.64 -16.16 11.51
C LEU A 80 4.87 -16.88 10.39
N SER A 81 5.50 -17.05 9.22
CA SER A 81 4.94 -17.76 8.07
C SER A 81 4.60 -19.22 8.40
N GLY A 82 5.54 -19.95 9.00
CA GLY A 82 5.31 -21.34 9.43
C GLY A 82 4.22 -21.49 10.49
N ARG A 83 4.01 -20.45 11.30
CA ARG A 83 2.96 -20.37 12.33
C ARG A 83 1.63 -19.81 11.83
N ARG A 84 1.55 -19.42 10.55
CA ARG A 84 0.35 -18.84 9.91
C ARG A 84 -0.17 -17.59 10.62
N LEU A 85 0.72 -16.78 11.20
CA LEU A 85 0.37 -15.55 11.89
C LEU A 85 0.16 -14.39 10.90
N LYS A 86 -0.90 -14.49 10.10
CA LYS A 86 -1.22 -13.55 9.01
C LYS A 86 -1.30 -12.10 9.49
N GLY A 87 -1.83 -11.84 10.68
CA GLY A 87 -1.91 -10.49 11.24
C GLY A 87 -0.54 -9.84 11.36
N CYS A 88 0.46 -10.60 11.82
CA CYS A 88 1.84 -10.12 11.92
C CYS A 88 2.53 -9.99 10.55
N ILE A 89 2.29 -10.93 9.64
CA ILE A 89 2.94 -10.97 8.31
C ILE A 89 2.41 -9.85 7.41
N ASN A 90 1.13 -9.53 7.53
CA ASN A 90 0.48 -8.55 6.68
C ASN A 90 0.79 -7.12 7.13
N TYR A 91 1.02 -6.89 8.42
CA TYR A 91 1.19 -5.54 8.94
C TYR A 91 2.52 -4.89 8.51
N ASP A 92 2.45 -3.63 8.06
CA ASP A 92 3.61 -2.75 7.83
C ASP A 92 3.32 -1.38 8.45
N CYS A 93 4.32 -0.78 9.09
CA CYS A 93 4.22 0.57 9.65
C CYS A 93 4.78 1.66 8.73
N PHE A 94 5.21 1.30 7.51
CA PHE A 94 5.82 2.22 6.54
C PHE A 94 7.01 2.98 7.12
N GLY A 95 7.74 2.35 8.05
CA GLY A 95 8.90 2.95 8.71
C GLY A 95 8.61 3.89 9.87
N ALA A 96 7.33 4.13 10.21
CA ALA A 96 6.96 5.03 11.30
C ALA A 96 7.59 4.62 12.64
N GLY A 97 7.67 3.32 12.91
CA GLY A 97 8.22 2.81 14.17
C GLY A 97 9.67 3.22 14.43
N GLN A 98 10.52 3.20 13.39
CA GLN A 98 11.90 3.65 13.52
C GLN A 98 12.01 5.17 13.61
N THR A 99 11.17 5.93 12.89
CA THR A 99 11.14 7.40 12.98
C THR A 99 10.79 7.84 14.40
N VAL A 100 9.73 7.27 14.98
CA VAL A 100 9.31 7.59 16.35
C VAL A 100 10.45 7.31 17.33
N THR A 101 11.06 6.14 17.23
CA THR A 101 12.08 5.69 18.20
C THR A 101 13.36 6.51 18.06
N GLU A 102 13.90 6.62 16.85
CA GLU A 102 15.24 7.15 16.59
C GLU A 102 15.25 8.68 16.48
N ILE A 103 14.23 9.25 15.83
CA ILE A 103 14.18 10.67 15.49
C ILE A 103 13.36 11.44 16.52
N VAL A 104 12.09 11.06 16.74
CA VAL A 104 11.18 11.85 17.59
C VAL A 104 11.50 11.72 19.08
N PHE A 105 11.93 10.53 19.50
CA PHE A 105 12.30 10.24 20.88
C PHE A 105 13.81 10.04 21.11
N GLU A 106 14.63 10.34 20.10
CA GLU A 106 16.09 10.37 20.20
C GLU A 106 16.68 9.08 20.82
N GLY A 107 16.16 7.92 20.40
CA GLY A 107 16.58 6.60 20.84
C GLY A 107 15.97 6.12 22.16
N LYS A 108 15.15 6.92 22.84
CA LYS A 108 14.43 6.49 24.05
C LYS A 108 13.30 5.53 23.69
N ASN A 109 13.14 4.48 24.49
CA ASN A 109 12.02 3.56 24.36
C ASN A 109 10.88 3.91 25.34
N TRP A 110 9.68 3.41 25.06
CA TRP A 110 8.48 3.69 25.85
C TRP A 110 8.56 3.25 27.32
N ARG A 111 9.42 2.27 27.68
CA ARG A 111 9.62 1.87 29.09
C ARG A 111 10.42 2.88 29.90
N GLN A 112 11.16 3.76 29.23
CA GLN A 112 11.99 4.81 29.87
C GLN A 112 11.23 6.14 30.03
N LEU A 113 10.02 6.23 29.47
CA LEU A 113 9.24 7.46 29.51
C LEU A 113 8.36 7.50 30.77
N PRO A 114 8.16 8.69 31.37
CA PRO A 114 7.19 8.86 32.44
C PRO A 114 5.75 8.62 31.95
N ASP A 115 5.48 8.92 30.68
CA ASP A 115 4.21 8.66 30.00
C ASP A 115 4.45 7.90 28.67
N PRO A 116 4.33 6.56 28.68
CA PRO A 116 4.44 5.74 27.47
C PRO A 116 3.35 6.03 26.42
N GLU A 117 2.16 6.49 26.85
CA GLU A 117 1.02 6.72 25.95
C GLU A 117 1.29 7.88 24.99
N GLU A 118 2.12 8.86 25.38
CA GLU A 118 2.57 9.92 24.49
C GLU A 118 3.25 9.34 23.24
N MET A 119 4.16 8.38 23.42
CA MET A 119 4.88 7.73 22.32
C MET A 119 3.94 6.91 21.43
N PHE A 120 2.96 6.22 22.02
CA PHE A 120 1.98 5.44 21.26
C PHE A 120 1.07 6.33 20.41
N ARG A 121 0.61 7.46 20.96
CA ARG A 121 -0.18 8.45 20.22
C ARG A 121 0.61 9.05 19.07
N ILE A 122 1.89 9.39 19.29
CA ILE A 122 2.76 9.91 18.23
C ILE A 122 3.01 8.85 17.16
N PHE A 123 3.22 7.59 17.53
CA PHE A 123 3.34 6.49 16.58
C PHE A 123 2.13 6.36 15.65
N LEU A 124 0.91 6.54 16.15
CA LEU A 124 -0.30 6.53 15.32
C LEU A 124 -0.39 7.72 14.36
N ILE A 125 0.22 8.86 14.71
CA ILE A 125 0.33 10.02 13.82
C ILE A 125 1.37 9.75 12.74
N GLU A 126 2.57 9.30 13.13
CA GLU A 126 3.65 8.96 12.19
C GLU A 126 3.23 7.90 11.20
N LEU A 127 2.48 6.89 11.65
CA LEU A 127 1.94 5.86 10.76
C LEU A 127 1.13 6.46 9.60
N LYS A 128 0.29 7.45 9.88
CA LYS A 128 -0.54 8.11 8.84
C LYS A 128 0.30 9.00 7.93
N LEU A 129 1.29 9.70 8.47
CA LEU A 129 2.18 10.55 7.68
C LEU A 129 3.02 9.70 6.73
N HIS A 130 3.60 8.62 7.24
CA HIS A 130 4.42 7.68 6.49
C HIS A 130 3.61 6.94 5.42
N GLU A 131 2.39 6.52 5.71
CA GLU A 131 1.50 5.93 4.71
C GLU A 131 1.17 6.92 3.58
N ALA A 132 0.88 8.19 3.92
CA ALA A 132 0.63 9.22 2.90
C ALA A 132 1.87 9.49 2.04
N MET A 133 3.07 9.54 2.65
CA MET A 133 4.33 9.68 1.91
C MET A 133 4.55 8.50 0.96
N TRP A 134 4.33 7.27 1.42
CA TRP A 134 4.46 6.06 0.59
C TRP A 134 3.65 6.15 -0.71
N TYR A 135 2.36 6.50 -0.61
CA TYR A 135 1.51 6.62 -1.79
C TYR A 135 1.87 7.82 -2.67
N LEU A 136 2.27 8.95 -2.09
CA LEU A 136 2.70 10.12 -2.87
C LEU A 136 4.00 9.87 -3.65
N GLU A 137 4.92 9.09 -3.10
CA GLU A 137 6.15 8.68 -3.80
C GLU A 137 5.81 7.84 -5.04
N GLU A 138 4.92 6.85 -4.93
CA GLU A 138 4.46 6.10 -6.11
C GLU A 138 3.73 7.02 -7.10
N ALA A 139 2.88 7.94 -6.61
CA ALA A 139 2.16 8.90 -7.43
C ALA A 139 3.11 9.77 -8.27
N ALA A 140 4.27 10.16 -7.73
CA ALA A 140 5.29 10.92 -8.45
C ALA A 140 5.89 10.13 -9.63
N LEU A 141 5.94 8.79 -9.54
CA LEU A 141 6.50 7.92 -10.58
C LEU A 141 5.50 7.64 -11.72
N LEU A 142 4.19 7.74 -11.46
CA LEU A 142 3.16 7.47 -12.46
C LEU A 142 3.20 8.49 -13.62
N ARG A 143 3.53 8.01 -14.83
CA ARG A 143 3.65 8.85 -16.03
C ARG A 143 2.39 9.70 -16.32
N PRO A 144 1.15 9.19 -16.21
CA PRO A 144 -0.04 9.99 -16.47
C PRO A 144 -0.19 11.19 -15.54
N ALA A 145 0.37 11.12 -14.32
CA ALA A 145 0.34 12.18 -13.33
C ALA A 145 1.59 13.06 -13.33
N ALA A 146 2.43 13.01 -14.37
CA ALA A 146 3.70 13.74 -14.42
C ALA A 146 3.56 15.26 -14.18
N ALA A 147 2.45 15.87 -14.60
CA ALA A 147 2.17 17.29 -14.38
C ALA A 147 1.93 17.64 -12.88
N LEU A 148 1.53 16.67 -12.06
CA LEU A 148 1.30 16.85 -10.62
C LEU A 148 2.59 16.77 -9.80
N ARG A 149 3.70 16.26 -10.38
CA ARG A 149 4.96 16.03 -9.67
C ARG A 149 5.41 17.22 -8.82
N PRO A 150 5.46 18.48 -9.29
CA PRO A 150 5.90 19.59 -8.43
C PRO A 150 5.05 19.76 -7.16
N ARG A 151 3.72 19.58 -7.28
CA ARG A 151 2.78 19.65 -6.15
C ARG A 151 2.96 18.46 -5.21
N ILE A 152 3.18 17.26 -5.76
CA ILE A 152 3.45 16.04 -4.99
C ILE A 152 4.74 16.18 -4.17
N HIS A 153 5.84 16.64 -4.78
CA HIS A 153 7.10 16.85 -4.06
C HIS A 153 6.96 17.91 -2.96
N ALA A 154 6.24 19.00 -3.22
CA ALA A 154 5.96 20.00 -2.18
C ALA A 154 5.16 19.41 -0.99
N ALA A 155 4.20 18.54 -1.27
CA ALA A 155 3.45 17.83 -0.23
C ALA A 155 4.32 16.84 0.54
N LEU A 156 5.19 16.08 -0.13
CA LEU A 156 6.17 15.19 0.50
C LEU A 156 7.10 15.95 1.45
N THR A 157 7.69 17.07 1.01
CA THR A 157 8.51 17.93 1.87
C THR A 157 7.73 18.41 3.11
N GLY A 158 6.45 18.74 2.96
CA GLY A 158 5.58 19.13 4.07
C GLY A 158 5.35 18.00 5.07
N LEU A 159 5.06 16.79 4.58
CA LEU A 159 4.88 15.59 5.40
C LEU A 159 6.16 15.21 6.15
N GLU A 160 7.32 15.23 5.48
CA GLU A 160 8.62 14.92 6.09
C GLU A 160 8.94 15.86 7.25
N LYS A 161 8.67 17.17 7.07
CA LYS A 161 8.88 18.17 8.12
C LYS A 161 8.02 17.90 9.36
N LEU A 162 6.82 17.35 9.18
CA LEU A 162 5.96 16.96 10.29
C LEU A 162 6.47 15.67 10.97
N ALA A 163 6.82 14.65 10.17
CA ALA A 163 7.20 13.32 10.65
C ALA A 163 8.52 13.28 11.46
N GLY A 164 9.47 14.17 11.14
CA GLY A 164 10.72 14.34 11.88
C GLY A 164 10.74 15.54 12.83
N GLY A 165 9.64 16.28 12.95
CA GLY A 165 9.60 17.58 13.60
C GLY A 165 9.58 17.52 15.13
N SER A 166 10.02 18.60 15.78
CA SER A 166 9.85 18.78 17.24
C SER A 166 8.37 18.77 17.62
N ARG A 167 8.06 18.02 18.69
CA ARG A 167 6.72 17.71 19.25
C ARG A 167 5.80 18.93 19.44
N GLN A 168 6.38 20.12 19.50
CA GLN A 168 5.71 21.41 19.75
C GLN A 168 5.01 22.01 18.52
N ASN A 169 5.29 21.51 17.31
CA ASN A 169 4.76 22.08 16.06
C ASN A 169 3.57 21.30 15.48
N LEU A 170 3.14 20.22 16.11
CA LEU A 170 2.10 19.31 15.60
C LEU A 170 0.72 19.68 16.19
N THR A 171 0.01 20.61 15.55
CA THR A 171 -1.42 20.76 15.84
C THR A 171 -2.22 19.69 15.12
N GLU A 172 -3.29 19.18 15.74
CA GLU A 172 -4.19 18.21 15.10
C GLU A 172 -4.77 18.74 13.78
N GLU A 173 -5.03 20.05 13.73
CA GLU A 173 -5.50 20.76 12.55
C GLU A 173 -4.46 20.75 11.42
N GLY A 174 -3.20 21.08 11.73
CA GLY A 174 -2.12 21.09 10.73
C GLY A 174 -1.85 19.70 10.13
N ILE A 175 -1.92 18.64 10.95
CA ILE A 175 -1.81 17.25 10.47
C ILE A 175 -2.98 16.92 9.54
N ARG A 176 -4.21 17.27 9.95
CA ARG A 176 -5.42 17.02 9.15
C ARG A 176 -5.36 17.71 7.79
N ASP A 177 -4.96 18.97 7.76
CA ASP A 177 -4.88 19.75 6.53
C ASP A 177 -3.84 19.18 5.57
N THR A 178 -2.68 18.80 6.10
CA THR A 178 -1.60 18.20 5.30
C THR A 178 -2.03 16.85 4.69
N ILE A 179 -2.64 15.98 5.50
CA ILE A 179 -3.20 14.71 5.01
C ILE A 179 -4.32 14.94 4.00
N THR A 180 -5.17 15.94 4.20
CA THR A 180 -6.25 16.29 3.26
C THR A 180 -5.69 16.75 1.92
N ALA A 181 -4.63 17.57 1.92
CA ALA A 181 -3.93 18.00 0.71
C ALA A 181 -3.30 16.80 -0.03
N ALA A 182 -2.62 15.90 0.69
CA ALA A 182 -2.06 14.67 0.12
C ALA A 182 -3.16 13.81 -0.54
N ASN A 183 -4.28 13.60 0.14
CA ASN A 183 -5.43 12.87 -0.39
C ASN A 183 -6.02 13.52 -1.65
N GLY A 184 -6.02 14.85 -1.75
CA GLY A 184 -6.43 15.57 -2.95
C GLY A 184 -5.55 15.21 -4.15
N LEU A 185 -4.23 15.22 -3.97
CA LEU A 185 -3.26 14.86 -5.00
C LEU A 185 -3.37 13.39 -5.43
N LEU A 186 -3.60 12.48 -4.48
CA LEU A 186 -3.84 11.07 -4.78
C LEU A 186 -5.10 10.89 -5.64
N LYS A 187 -6.20 11.57 -5.32
CA LYS A 187 -7.43 11.52 -6.13
C LYS A 187 -7.23 12.04 -7.56
N GLU A 188 -6.54 13.16 -7.73
CA GLU A 188 -6.18 13.69 -9.06
C GLU A 188 -5.30 12.69 -9.83
N THR A 189 -4.32 12.08 -9.16
CA THR A 189 -3.43 11.05 -9.73
C THR A 189 -4.21 9.82 -10.19
N ILE A 190 -5.14 9.32 -9.36
CA ILE A 190 -6.01 8.19 -9.69
C ILE A 190 -6.79 8.50 -10.97
N SER A 191 -7.47 9.65 -11.03
CA SER A 191 -8.27 10.05 -12.20
C SER A 191 -7.44 10.04 -13.48
N LEU A 192 -6.28 10.71 -13.48
CA LEU A 192 -5.40 10.78 -14.66
C LEU A 192 -4.88 9.41 -15.09
N THR A 193 -4.55 8.55 -14.12
CA THR A 193 -4.00 7.23 -14.39
C THR A 193 -5.06 6.28 -14.94
N LEU A 194 -6.28 6.32 -14.40
CA LEU A 194 -7.41 5.54 -14.91
C LEU A 194 -7.81 5.98 -16.32
N ASP A 195 -7.87 7.29 -16.59
CA ASP A 195 -8.17 7.82 -17.93
C ASP A 195 -7.14 7.36 -18.97
N TYR A 196 -5.85 7.42 -18.60
CA TYR A 196 -4.79 6.90 -19.44
C TYR A 196 -4.95 5.39 -19.68
N ALA A 197 -5.13 4.59 -18.62
CA ALA A 197 -5.28 3.15 -18.74
C ALA A 197 -6.47 2.76 -19.62
N ALA A 198 -7.60 3.46 -19.47
CA ALA A 198 -8.80 3.26 -20.29
C ALA A 198 -8.56 3.57 -21.77
N SER A 199 -7.70 4.56 -22.08
CA SER A 199 -7.32 4.90 -23.46
C SER A 199 -6.44 3.84 -24.14
N GLN A 200 -5.63 3.11 -23.36
CA GLN A 200 -4.70 2.09 -23.87
C GLN A 200 -5.37 0.73 -24.10
N THR A 201 -6.46 0.46 -23.38
CA THR A 201 -7.26 -0.76 -23.57
C THR A 201 -8.17 -0.60 -24.80
N MET A 202 -7.86 -1.32 -25.89
CA MET A 202 -8.66 -1.31 -27.12
C MET A 202 -10.14 -1.60 -26.85
N PRO A 203 -11.10 -0.93 -27.52
CA PRO A 203 -12.49 -1.36 -27.49
C PRO A 203 -12.59 -2.75 -28.12
N SER A 204 -12.92 -3.76 -27.30
CA SER A 204 -13.08 -5.13 -27.77
C SER A 204 -14.17 -5.17 -28.85
N LYS A 205 -13.80 -5.47 -30.10
CA LYS A 205 -14.73 -5.71 -31.21
C LYS A 205 -15.50 -7.00 -30.92
N LYS A 206 -16.63 -6.92 -30.20
CA LYS A 206 -17.85 -7.74 -30.37
C LYS A 206 -18.88 -7.41 -29.28
N GLY A 207 -20.00 -6.79 -29.70
CA GLY A 207 -21.19 -6.61 -28.87
C GLY A 207 -21.86 -5.25 -29.10
N ARG A 208 -22.61 -5.13 -30.21
CA ARG A 208 -23.47 -3.97 -30.47
C ARG A 208 -24.56 -3.93 -29.39
N ALA A 209 -24.65 -2.84 -28.61
CA ALA A 209 -25.76 -2.57 -27.69
C ALA A 209 -26.52 -1.30 -28.13
N PRO A 210 -27.84 -1.19 -27.87
CA PRO A 210 -28.71 -0.23 -28.51
C PRO A 210 -28.60 1.18 -27.91
N GLN A 211 -29.01 2.16 -28.72
CA GLN A 211 -28.98 3.58 -28.45
C GLN A 211 -30.04 3.97 -27.40
N SER A 212 -29.65 4.16 -26.14
CA SER A 212 -30.25 5.15 -25.23
C SER A 212 -29.55 5.17 -23.87
N ALA A 213 -28.53 6.02 -23.72
CA ALA A 213 -28.15 6.68 -22.46
C ALA A 213 -26.96 7.60 -22.71
N ARG A 214 -27.23 8.86 -23.05
CA ARG A 214 -26.26 9.95 -22.99
C ARG A 214 -26.45 10.70 -21.68
N SER A 215 -25.61 10.42 -20.69
CA SER A 215 -25.04 11.41 -19.75
C SER A 215 -24.19 10.71 -18.67
N HIS A 216 -23.07 11.37 -18.34
CA HIS A 216 -22.07 11.07 -17.29
C HIS A 216 -20.98 10.02 -17.60
N SER A 217 -19.84 10.57 -18.05
CA SER A 217 -18.45 10.05 -18.02
C SER A 217 -18.22 8.56 -18.30
N ALA A 218 -18.25 8.26 -19.60
CA ALA A 218 -17.40 7.36 -20.38
C ALA A 218 -16.36 6.45 -19.67
N CYS A 219 -16.81 5.29 -19.16
CA CYS A 219 -16.27 3.98 -19.57
C CYS A 219 -17.26 2.88 -19.17
N SER A 220 -18.24 2.58 -20.03
CA SER A 220 -19.14 1.43 -19.84
C SER A 220 -18.42 0.15 -20.29
N ARG A 221 -17.55 -0.39 -19.43
CA ARG A 221 -17.35 -1.84 -19.35
C ARG A 221 -18.42 -2.34 -18.40
N LYS A 222 -19.05 -3.47 -18.71
CA LYS A 222 -20.05 -4.09 -17.84
C LYS A 222 -19.39 -4.38 -16.48
N THR A 223 -19.50 -3.45 -15.54
CA THR A 223 -19.25 -3.72 -14.14
C THR A 223 -20.19 -4.85 -13.76
N PRO A 224 -19.68 -5.93 -13.14
CA PRO A 224 -20.53 -7.02 -12.71
C PRO A 224 -21.65 -6.46 -11.83
N LYS A 225 -22.91 -6.87 -12.07
CA LYS A 225 -24.05 -6.43 -11.25
C LYS A 225 -23.81 -6.94 -9.82
N THR A 226 -23.39 -6.04 -8.94
CA THR A 226 -23.22 -6.31 -7.51
C THR A 226 -24.47 -5.80 -6.78
N ASN A 227 -25.13 -6.64 -6.00
CA ASN A 227 -26.35 -6.27 -5.27
C ASN A 227 -26.07 -5.44 -3.99
N GLY A 228 -24.90 -4.82 -3.87
CA GLY A 228 -24.48 -4.03 -2.70
C GLY A 228 -24.13 -2.58 -3.05
N ALA A 229 -24.67 -1.64 -2.27
CA ALA A 229 -24.16 -0.27 -2.19
C ALA A 229 -23.11 -0.19 -1.06
N GLY A 230 -22.00 0.53 -1.29
CA GLY A 230 -20.94 0.74 -0.29
C GLY A 230 -19.69 -0.13 -0.45
N PRO A 231 -18.71 -0.02 0.46
CA PRO A 231 -17.38 -0.63 0.33
C PRO A 231 -17.38 -2.16 0.38
N LEU A 232 -18.42 -2.78 0.95
CA LEU A 232 -18.61 -4.24 1.01
C LEU A 232 -19.09 -4.85 -0.32
N ARG A 233 -19.21 -4.04 -1.37
CA ARG A 233 -19.73 -4.43 -2.68
C ARG A 233 -19.05 -5.67 -3.27
N TYR A 234 -17.75 -5.85 -3.00
CA TYR A 234 -16.93 -6.88 -3.65
C TYR A 234 -16.48 -8.01 -2.71
N LEU A 235 -17.02 -8.06 -1.49
CA LEU A 235 -16.74 -9.13 -0.53
C LEU A 235 -17.14 -10.49 -1.13
N GLY A 236 -16.17 -11.40 -1.25
CA GLY A 236 -16.37 -12.74 -1.81
C GLY A 236 -16.78 -12.77 -3.29
N TYR A 237 -16.62 -11.66 -4.02
CA TYR A 237 -17.12 -11.57 -5.39
C TYR A 237 -16.33 -12.45 -6.36
N HIS A 238 -17.02 -13.08 -7.31
CA HIS A 238 -16.39 -13.91 -8.34
C HIS A 238 -16.09 -13.11 -9.61
N PHE A 239 -14.84 -12.67 -9.76
CA PHE A 239 -14.34 -11.96 -10.94
C PHE A 239 -13.55 -12.83 -11.92
N GLN A 240 -13.32 -14.11 -11.64
CA GLN A 240 -12.42 -14.99 -12.40
C GLN A 240 -12.43 -14.73 -13.92
N GLY A 241 -11.27 -14.37 -14.47
CA GLY A 241 -11.05 -14.11 -15.89
C GLY A 241 -11.63 -12.79 -16.43
N ALA A 242 -12.21 -11.93 -15.59
CA ALA A 242 -12.76 -10.66 -16.01
C ALA A 242 -11.68 -9.66 -16.45
N ASP A 243 -12.07 -8.75 -17.33
CA ASP A 243 -11.28 -7.56 -17.62
C ASP A 243 -11.66 -6.44 -16.65
N LEU A 244 -10.80 -6.22 -15.65
CA LEU A 244 -10.93 -5.20 -14.62
C LEU A 244 -9.91 -4.07 -14.83
N SER A 245 -9.33 -3.96 -16.03
CA SER A 245 -8.35 -2.92 -16.35
C SER A 245 -8.97 -1.53 -16.17
N ALA A 246 -8.20 -0.53 -15.73
CA ALA A 246 -8.69 0.83 -15.49
C ALA A 246 -9.89 0.92 -14.52
N MET A 247 -10.02 -0.04 -13.59
CA MET A 247 -11.00 0.04 -12.51
C MET A 247 -10.42 0.69 -11.26
N ASP A 248 -11.28 1.40 -10.55
CA ASP A 248 -10.98 1.95 -9.23
C ASP A 248 -11.51 1.03 -8.12
N PHE A 249 -10.62 0.38 -7.38
CA PHE A 249 -10.94 -0.36 -6.15
C PHE A 249 -10.49 0.38 -4.89
N SER A 250 -10.21 1.69 -4.98
CA SER A 250 -9.79 2.47 -3.82
C SER A 250 -10.78 2.33 -2.67
N SER A 251 -10.25 2.07 -1.47
CA SER A 251 -11.05 1.89 -0.24
C SER A 251 -12.14 0.81 -0.33
N SER A 252 -12.00 -0.17 -1.23
CA SER A 252 -12.95 -1.27 -1.39
C SER A 252 -12.55 -2.49 -0.57
N PHE A 253 -13.54 -3.29 -0.17
CA PHE A 253 -13.32 -4.60 0.44
C PHE A 253 -13.43 -5.70 -0.62
N LEU A 254 -12.28 -6.28 -0.99
CA LEU A 254 -12.18 -7.45 -1.88
C LEU A 254 -11.82 -8.71 -1.09
N ILE A 255 -12.15 -8.74 0.20
CA ILE A 255 -11.89 -9.88 1.08
C ILE A 255 -12.49 -11.14 0.45
N ALA A 256 -11.68 -12.20 0.31
CA ALA A 256 -12.06 -13.47 -0.30
C ALA A 256 -12.61 -13.39 -1.75
N ALA A 257 -12.41 -12.28 -2.47
CA ALA A 257 -12.81 -12.18 -3.88
C ALA A 257 -11.98 -13.11 -4.78
N ASP A 258 -12.60 -13.72 -5.78
CA ASP A 258 -11.91 -14.53 -6.79
C ASP A 258 -11.50 -13.65 -7.97
N LEU A 259 -10.21 -13.29 -8.04
CA LEU A 259 -9.61 -12.48 -9.10
C LEU A 259 -8.75 -13.32 -10.06
N LYS A 260 -8.85 -14.67 -10.03
CA LYS A 260 -7.94 -15.53 -10.81
C LYS A 260 -7.96 -15.19 -12.30
N GLY A 261 -6.78 -15.02 -12.87
CA GLY A 261 -6.62 -14.73 -14.30
C GLY A 261 -7.29 -13.44 -14.79
N CYS A 262 -7.71 -12.53 -13.89
CA CYS A 262 -8.22 -11.22 -14.27
C CYS A 262 -7.15 -10.38 -14.96
N ARG A 263 -7.58 -9.51 -15.88
CA ARG A 263 -6.75 -8.42 -16.42
C ARG A 263 -6.87 -7.22 -15.49
N LEU A 264 -5.75 -6.76 -14.93
CA LEU A 264 -5.68 -5.69 -13.92
C LEU A 264 -4.80 -4.52 -14.38
N PHE A 265 -4.70 -4.31 -15.69
CA PHE A 265 -3.87 -3.24 -16.25
C PHE A 265 -4.41 -1.86 -15.84
N GLY A 266 -3.59 -1.06 -15.17
CA GLY A 266 -3.98 0.27 -14.70
C GLY A 266 -5.13 0.24 -13.69
N THR A 267 -5.26 -0.82 -12.91
CA THR A 267 -6.25 -0.91 -11.82
C THR A 267 -5.69 -0.26 -10.55
N CYS A 268 -6.51 0.55 -9.87
CA CYS A 268 -6.16 1.21 -8.61
C CYS A 268 -6.47 0.31 -7.41
N PHE A 269 -5.50 0.11 -6.51
CA PHE A 269 -5.67 -0.65 -5.26
C PHE A 269 -5.44 0.19 -3.99
N LEU A 270 -5.54 1.52 -4.07
CA LEU A 270 -5.28 2.41 -2.92
C LEU A 270 -6.15 2.04 -1.72
N GLY A 271 -5.54 1.56 -0.63
CA GLY A 271 -6.26 1.19 0.59
C GLY A 271 -7.28 0.05 0.41
N THR A 272 -7.19 -0.74 -0.67
CA THR A 272 -8.05 -1.90 -0.87
C THR A 272 -7.72 -3.01 0.14
N ASP A 273 -8.74 -3.61 0.75
CA ASP A 273 -8.55 -4.81 1.56
C ASP A 273 -8.58 -6.07 0.67
N LEU A 274 -7.42 -6.73 0.57
CA LEU A 274 -7.20 -7.92 -0.24
C LEU A 274 -7.07 -9.20 0.60
N ARG A 275 -7.48 -9.19 1.88
CA ARG A 275 -7.39 -10.39 2.74
C ARG A 275 -8.07 -11.58 2.09
N ASP A 276 -7.31 -12.65 1.89
CA ASP A 276 -7.75 -13.91 1.28
C ASP A 276 -8.29 -13.83 -0.17
N ALA A 277 -8.14 -12.67 -0.84
CA ALA A 277 -8.45 -12.52 -2.27
C ALA A 277 -7.54 -13.42 -3.12
N ASP A 278 -8.08 -14.01 -4.19
CA ASP A 278 -7.36 -14.96 -5.04
C ASP A 278 -6.82 -14.29 -6.31
N LEU A 279 -5.53 -13.96 -6.29
CA LEU A 279 -4.76 -13.29 -7.37
C LEU A 279 -3.96 -14.28 -8.23
N ARG A 280 -4.24 -15.58 -8.16
CA ARG A 280 -3.47 -16.57 -8.93
C ARG A 280 -3.61 -16.34 -10.44
N GLY A 281 -2.49 -16.36 -11.16
CA GLY A 281 -2.43 -16.12 -12.60
C GLY A 281 -2.77 -14.71 -13.06
N THR A 282 -2.82 -13.71 -12.17
CA THR A 282 -3.00 -12.30 -12.57
C THR A 282 -1.66 -11.62 -12.84
N ASP A 283 -1.68 -10.62 -13.73
CA ASP A 283 -0.56 -9.69 -13.93
C ASP A 283 -0.88 -8.34 -13.28
N LEU A 284 -0.17 -8.01 -12.20
CA LEU A 284 -0.34 -6.81 -11.38
C LEU A 284 0.75 -5.76 -11.67
N ARG A 285 1.66 -5.99 -12.62
CA ARG A 285 2.82 -5.10 -12.86
C ARG A 285 2.45 -3.67 -13.26
N ASP A 286 1.27 -3.49 -13.84
CA ASP A 286 0.73 -2.19 -14.25
C ASP A 286 -0.43 -1.73 -13.36
N ALA A 287 -0.72 -2.45 -12.27
CA ALA A 287 -1.62 -1.96 -11.22
C ALA A 287 -0.83 -0.98 -10.32
N PHE A 288 -1.54 -0.07 -9.66
CA PHE A 288 -0.90 0.99 -8.87
C PHE A 288 -1.53 1.15 -7.49
N PHE A 289 -0.74 1.72 -6.55
CA PHE A 289 -1.03 1.81 -5.12
C PHE A 289 -1.19 0.46 -4.43
N LEU A 290 -0.40 -0.52 -4.87
CA LEU A 290 -0.25 -1.81 -4.19
C LEU A 290 0.84 -1.74 -3.12
N THR A 291 0.56 -2.32 -1.96
CA THR A 291 1.50 -2.44 -0.84
C THR A 291 1.92 -3.88 -0.60
N GLN A 292 3.07 -4.07 0.05
CA GLN A 292 3.51 -5.42 0.45
C GLN A 292 2.49 -6.07 1.40
N MET A 293 1.85 -5.28 2.28
CA MET A 293 0.77 -5.71 3.17
C MET A 293 -0.38 -6.37 2.42
N GLN A 294 -0.86 -5.72 1.36
CA GLN A 294 -1.95 -6.23 0.53
C GLN A 294 -1.59 -7.55 -0.15
N ILE A 295 -0.36 -7.64 -0.67
CA ILE A 295 0.14 -8.85 -1.33
C ILE A 295 0.32 -9.99 -0.32
N ASN A 296 0.87 -9.71 0.87
CA ASN A 296 1.00 -10.69 1.96
C ASN A 296 -0.36 -11.24 2.41
N ALA A 297 -1.39 -10.42 2.39
CA ALA A 297 -2.74 -10.79 2.81
C ALA A 297 -3.51 -11.63 1.78
N ALA A 298 -3.14 -11.53 0.51
CA ALA A 298 -3.80 -12.19 -0.61
C ALA A 298 -3.23 -13.60 -0.87
N LYS A 299 -3.96 -14.37 -1.67
CA LYS A 299 -3.52 -15.67 -2.20
C LYS A 299 -3.00 -15.46 -3.61
N GLY A 300 -1.78 -15.91 -3.87
CA GLY A 300 -1.19 -15.92 -5.20
C GLY A 300 -0.36 -17.17 -5.40
N SER A 301 0.34 -17.21 -6.53
CA SER A 301 1.14 -18.36 -6.97
C SER A 301 2.35 -17.86 -7.74
N ARG A 302 3.24 -18.77 -8.15
CA ARG A 302 4.48 -18.42 -8.89
C ARG A 302 4.25 -17.71 -10.23
N ASP A 303 3.07 -17.87 -10.81
CA ASP A 303 2.63 -17.23 -12.04
C ASP A 303 1.91 -15.88 -11.81
N THR A 304 1.61 -15.50 -10.56
CA THR A 304 1.15 -14.15 -10.23
C THR A 304 2.30 -13.16 -10.41
N ARG A 305 2.15 -12.20 -11.32
CA ARG A 305 3.23 -11.26 -11.66
C ARG A 305 3.07 -9.97 -10.89
N LEU A 306 4.06 -9.65 -10.06
CA LEU A 306 4.06 -8.46 -9.20
C LEU A 306 4.91 -7.34 -9.81
N PRO A 307 4.59 -6.06 -9.50
CA PRO A 307 5.53 -4.96 -9.69
C PRO A 307 6.90 -5.25 -9.06
N SER A 308 7.98 -4.73 -9.65
CA SER A 308 9.36 -5.09 -9.28
C SER A 308 9.75 -4.71 -7.85
N TRP A 309 9.02 -3.79 -7.22
CA TRP A 309 9.25 -3.36 -5.84
C TRP A 309 8.48 -4.19 -4.80
N LEU A 310 7.60 -5.11 -5.22
CA LEU A 310 6.89 -6.00 -4.31
C LEU A 310 7.55 -7.38 -4.32
N LYS A 311 7.72 -7.94 -3.13
CA LYS A 311 8.27 -9.28 -2.93
C LYS A 311 7.13 -10.29 -2.96
N MET A 312 7.35 -11.39 -3.67
CA MET A 312 6.43 -12.53 -3.63
C MET A 312 6.43 -13.13 -2.21
N PRO A 313 5.27 -13.31 -1.56
CA PRO A 313 5.21 -13.93 -0.24
C PRO A 313 5.66 -15.38 -0.27
N ASP A 314 6.41 -15.83 0.73
CA ASP A 314 6.93 -17.21 0.80
C ASP A 314 5.82 -18.27 0.69
N HIS A 315 4.65 -17.97 1.25
CA HIS A 315 3.51 -18.89 1.29
C HIS A 315 2.82 -19.10 -0.08
N TRP A 316 3.16 -18.30 -1.10
CA TRP A 316 2.70 -18.50 -2.48
C TRP A 316 3.49 -19.61 -3.20
N ASN A 317 4.65 -20.01 -2.68
CA ASN A 317 5.47 -21.08 -3.28
C ASN A 317 4.90 -22.49 -3.07
N SER A 318 3.92 -22.63 -2.18
CA SER A 318 3.33 -23.88 -1.73
C SER A 318 1.87 -24.08 -2.19
N ALA A 319 1.35 -23.18 -3.01
CA ALA A 319 -0.06 -23.12 -3.41
C ALA A 319 -0.30 -23.46 -4.89
#